data_AF-B3SZU9-F1
#
_entry.id   AF-B3SZU9-F1
#
_cell.length_a   1.000
_cell.length_b   1.000
_cell.length_c   1.000
_cell.angle_alpha   90.00
_cell.angle_beta   90.00
_cell.angle_gamma   90.00
#
_symmetry.space_group_name_H-M   'P 1'
#
loop_
_entity.id
_entity.type
_entity.pdbx_description
1 polymer ?
#
loop_
_entity_poly.entity_id
_entity_poly.type
_entity_poly.pdbx_seq_one_letter_code
_entity_poly.pdbx_strand_id
1 'polypeptide(L)' 'MISVNFNKAKTVTAERLRKERLPKLQDLDVQYQRALETGADTADIVAQKQTLRDLPTQVDTCTTLTELKNLKA' A
#
# COMPACT_ATOMS: atom_id res chain seq x y z
N MET A 1 -10.90 -31.72 5.06
CA MET A 1 -11.48 -30.37 5.22
C MET A 1 -10.33 -29.37 5.26
N ILE A 2 -10.22 -28.45 4.31
CA ILE A 2 -9.19 -27.39 4.33
C ILE A 2 -9.73 -26.28 5.23
N SER A 3 -9.09 -26.06 6.39
CA SER A 3 -9.41 -24.94 7.27
C SER A 3 -8.55 -23.74 6.86
N VAL A 4 -9.18 -22.66 6.40
CA VAL A 4 -8.48 -21.42 6.05
C VAL A 4 -8.34 -20.57 7.31
N ASN A 5 -7.10 -20.30 7.71
CA ASN A 5 -6.83 -19.39 8.83
C ASN A 5 -6.86 -17.94 8.34
N PHE A 6 -7.92 -17.21 8.70
CA PHE A 6 -8.12 -15.82 8.28
C PHE A 6 -7.03 -14.87 8.79
N ASN A 7 -6.53 -15.09 10.01
CA ASN A 7 -5.43 -14.28 10.56
C ASN A 7 -4.16 -14.45 9.73
N LYS A 8 -3.82 -15.68 9.33
CA LYS A 8 -2.69 -15.93 8.42
C LYS A 8 -2.91 -15.26 7.06
N ALA A 9 -4.14 -15.25 6.54
CA ALA A 9 -4.46 -14.56 5.30
C ALA A 9 -4.23 -13.04 5.39
N LYS A 10 -4.58 -12.40 6.51
CA LYS A 10 -4.26 -10.99 6.77
C LYS A 10 -2.76 -10.72 6.75
N THR A 11 -1.98 -11.54 7.47
CA THR A 11 -0.52 -11.38 7.54
C THR A 11 0.13 -11.49 6.16
N VAL A 12 -0.22 -12.53 5.39
CA VAL A 12 0.32 -12.73 4.03
C VAL A 12 -0.07 -11.58 3.11
N THR A 13 -1.31 -11.10 3.21
CA THR A 13 -1.79 -9.96 2.40
C THR A 13 -1.02 -8.68 2.75
N ALA A 14 -0.80 -8.39 4.04
CA ALA A 14 -0.04 -7.23 4.47
C ALA A 14 1.42 -7.29 3.97
N GLU A 15 2.06 -8.46 4.04
CA GLU A 15 3.42 -8.65 3.50
C GLU A 15 3.48 -8.46 1.98
N ARG A 16 2.49 -8.97 1.24
CA ARG A 16 2.37 -8.74 -0.19
C ARG A 16 2.25 -7.24 -0.50
N LEU A 17 1.34 -6.54 0.17
CA LEU A 17 1.14 -5.09 -0.01
C LEU A 17 2.40 -4.29 0.32
N ARG A 18 3.17 -4.71 1.34
CA ARG A 18 4.47 -4.08 1.67
C ARG A 18 5.50 -4.24 0.56
N LYS A 19 5.50 -5.39 -0.14
CA LYS A 19 6.38 -5.63 -1.30
C LYS A 19 5.93 -4.83 -2.52
N GLU A 20 4.63 -4.83 -2.82
CA GLU A 20 4.06 -4.11 -3.96
C GLU A 20 4.22 -2.58 -3.83
N ARG A 21 4.07 -2.03 -2.63
CA ARG A 21 4.20 -0.58 -2.41
C ARG A 21 5.64 -0.05 -2.48
N LEU A 22 6.65 -0.90 -2.28
CA LEU A 22 8.04 -0.46 -2.21
C LEU A 22 8.53 0.21 -3.51
N PRO A 23 8.41 -0.41 -4.70
CA PRO A 23 8.82 0.24 -5.95
C PRO A 23 8.00 1.51 -6.24
N LYS A 24 6.72 1.55 -5.86
CA LYS A 24 5.86 2.73 -6.04
C LYS A 24 6.27 3.90 -5.14
N LEU A 25 6.61 3.62 -3.88
CA LEU A 25 7.12 4.64 -2.97
C LEU A 25 8.45 5.21 -3.46
N GLN A 26 9.34 4.36 -3.98
CA GLN A 26 10.62 4.80 -4.57
C GLN A 26 10.41 5.71 -5.79
N ASP A 27 9.48 5.36 -6.68
CA ASP A 27 9.15 6.20 -7.83
C ASP A 27 8.56 7.56 -7.40
N LEU A 28 7.62 7.55 -6.46
CA LEU A 28 7.05 8.78 -5.89
C LEU A 28 8.09 9.62 -5.14
N ASP A 29 9.09 9.01 -4.51
CA ASP A 29 10.22 9.72 -3.91
C ASP A 29 11.04 10.47 -4.98
N VAL A 30 11.30 9.85 -6.13
CA VAL A 30 11.99 10.50 -7.26
C VAL A 30 11.15 11.64 -7.84
N GLN A 31 9.84 11.42 -8.04
CA GLN A 31 8.93 12.46 -8.51
C GLN A 31 8.88 13.64 -7.54
N TYR A 32 8.84 13.36 -6.23
CA TYR A 32 8.86 14.40 -5.19
C TYR A 32 10.14 15.23 -5.24
N GLN A 33 11.32 14.61 -5.37
CA GLN A 33 12.58 15.35 -5.48
C GLN A 33 12.61 16.24 -6.73
N ARG A 34 12.19 15.73 -7.89
CA ARG A 34 12.10 16.52 -9.12
C ARG A 34 11.16 17.71 -8.97
N ALA A 35 10.00 17.50 -8.35
CA ALA A 35 9.02 18.57 -8.12
C ALA A 35 9.60 19.67 -7.21
N LEU A 36 10.35 19.30 -6.16
CA LEU A 36 11.05 20.27 -5.31
C LEU A 36 12.11 21.07 -6.08
N GLU A 37 12.89 20.41 -6.93
CA GLU A 37 13.93 21.05 -7.76
C GLU A 37 13.34 22.08 -8.74
N THR A 38 12.13 21.83 -9.26
CA THR A 38 11.44 22.74 -10.18
C THR A 38 10.48 23.71 -9.50
N GLY A 39 10.31 23.63 -8.18
CA GLY A 39 9.32 24.41 -7.44
C GLY A 39 7.86 24.08 -7.79
N ALA A 40 7.59 22.86 -8.27
CA ALA A 40 6.25 22.38 -8.59
C ALA A 40 5.47 21.97 -7.33
N ASP A 41 4.15 21.88 -7.43
CA ASP A 41 3.30 21.38 -6.34
C ASP A 41 3.59 19.90 -6.04
N THR A 42 3.58 19.55 -4.76
CA THR A 42 3.88 18.22 -4.23
C THR A 42 2.72 17.60 -3.45
N ALA A 43 1.60 18.32 -3.28
CA ALA A 43 0.47 17.87 -2.46
C ALA A 43 -0.04 16.48 -2.86
N ASP A 44 -0.25 16.26 -4.16
CA ASP A 44 -0.72 14.98 -4.69
C ASP A 44 0.29 13.84 -4.49
N ILE A 45 1.58 14.12 -4.64
CA ILE A 45 2.65 13.13 -4.44
C ILE A 45 2.69 12.70 -2.97
N VAL A 46 2.59 13.66 -2.05
CA VAL A 46 2.56 13.39 -0.61
C VAL A 46 1.31 12.59 -0.23
N ALA A 47 0.14 12.95 -0.77
CA ALA A 47 -1.11 12.23 -0.53
C ALA A 47 -1.01 10.77 -0.99
N GLN A 48 -0.51 10.52 -2.20
CA GLN A 48 -0.32 9.16 -2.73
C GLN A 48 0.67 8.34 -1.89
N LYS A 49 1.78 8.95 -1.45
CA LYS A 49 2.73 8.30 -0.53
C LYS A 49 2.06 7.90 0.78
N GLN A 50 1.19 8.75 1.31
CA GLN A 50 0.45 8.44 2.54
C GLN A 50 -0.53 7.27 2.31
N THR A 51 -1.29 7.28 1.22
CA THR A 51 -2.19 6.17 0.84
C THR A 51 -1.45 4.83 0.77
N LEU A 52 -0.26 4.79 0.13
CA LEU A 52 0.56 3.58 0.06
C LEU A 52 1.10 3.12 1.42
N ARG A 53 1.41 4.07 2.32
CA ARG A 53 1.89 3.75 3.68
C ARG A 53 0.78 3.15 4.54
N ASP A 54 -0.44 3.62 4.39
CA ASP A 54 -1.60 3.17 5.15
C ASP A 54 -2.23 1.88 4.58
N LEU A 55 -1.99 1.57 3.31
CA LEU A 55 -2.61 0.43 2.65
C LEU A 55 -2.46 -0.93 3.40
N PRO A 56 -1.31 -1.32 3.99
CA PRO A 56 -1.20 -2.59 4.69
C PRO A 56 -2.00 -2.69 5.99
N THR A 57 -2.40 -1.57 6.62
CA THR A 57 -3.25 -1.62 7.83
C THR A 57 -4.72 -1.84 7.47
N GLN A 58 -5.12 -1.63 6.20
CA GLN A 58 -6.47 -1.91 5.72
C GLN A 58 -6.82 -3.41 5.74
N VAL A 59 -5.84 -4.31 5.88
CA VAL A 59 -6.14 -5.74 6.10
C VAL A 59 -6.91 -5.97 7.40
N ASP A 60 -6.76 -5.08 8.38
CA ASP A 60 -7.40 -5.22 9.69
C ASP A 60 -8.90 -4.95 9.62
N THR A 61 -9.32 -4.05 8.72
CA THR A 61 -10.73 -3.74 8.47
C THR A 61 -11.44 -4.81 7.64
N CYS A 62 -10.69 -5.69 6.97
CA CYS A 62 -11.26 -6.78 6.19
C CYS A 62 -11.84 -7.88 7.10
N THR A 63 -13.02 -8.36 6.73
CA THR A 63 -13.77 -9.46 7.36
C THR A 63 -13.88 -10.67 6.44
N THR A 64 -13.63 -10.51 5.14
CA THR A 64 -13.71 -11.59 4.14
C THR A 64 -12.42 -11.77 3.35
N LEU A 65 -12.21 -12.98 2.80
CA LEU A 65 -11.09 -13.25 1.90
C LEU A 65 -11.19 -12.46 0.58
N THR A 66 -12.40 -12.10 0.16
CA THR A 66 -12.65 -11.29 -1.04
C THR A 66 -12.16 -9.86 -0.83
N GLU A 67 -12.43 -9.26 0.32
CA GLU A 67 -11.92 -7.93 0.68
C GLU A 67 -10.37 -7.90 0.68
N LEU A 68 -9.73 -8.91 1.29
CA LEU A 68 -8.26 -9.02 1.28
C LEU A 68 -7.67 -9.13 -0.14
N LYS A 69 -8.38 -9.81 -1.06
CA LYS A 69 -7.95 -9.94 -2.47
C LYS A 69 -8.09 -8.64 -3.25
N ASN A 70 -9.01 -7.77 -2.85
CA ASN A 70 -9.27 -6.49 -3.52
C ASN A 70 -8.23 -5.42 -3.15
N LEU A 71 -7.56 -5.53 -2.00
CA LEU A 71 -6.45 -4.64 -1.64
C LEU A 71 -5.28 -4.83 -2.61
N LYS A 72 -4.81 -3.76 -3.26
CA LYS A 72 -3.65 -3.76 -4.15
C LYS A 72 -2.93 -2.43 -4.04
N ALA A 73 -1.60 -2.45 -4.00
CA ALA A 73 -0.79 -1.24 -4.01
C ALA A 73 -0.73 -0.62 -5.39
#